data_AF-A0A2X4V352-F1
#
_entry.id   AF-A0A2X4V352-F1
#
_cell.length_a   1.000
_cell.length_b   1.000
_cell.length_c   1.000
_cell.angle_alpha   90.00
_cell.angle_beta   90.00
_cell.angle_gamma   90.00
#
_symmetry.space_group_name_H-M   'P 1'
#
loop_
_entity.id
_entity.type
_entity.pdbx_description
1 polymer ?
#
loop_
_entity_poly.entity_id
_entity_poly.type
_entity_poly.pdbx_seq_one_letter_code
_entity_poly.pdbx_strand_id
1 'polypeptide(L)' 'MVCNTVDTLIYLAEQGQGIACLPDFAVKQALAGQRLQQVLGEHSHHTGSFKILWPSSKHLAPRLRVFIDLLSERLFPA' A
#
# COMPACT_ATOMS: atom_id res chain seq x y z
N MET A 1 -9.65 -4.41 -20.09
CA MET A 1 -10.61 -4.52 -18.96
C MET A 1 -10.28 -3.39 -17.99
N VAL A 2 -11.27 -2.65 -17.50
CA VAL A 2 -11.07 -1.56 -16.54
C VAL A 2 -11.63 -2.01 -15.20
N CYS A 3 -10.80 -1.97 -14.15
CA CYS A 3 -11.18 -2.32 -12.79
C CYS A 3 -10.95 -1.09 -11.89
N ASN A 4 -11.79 -0.91 -10.87
CA ASN A 4 -11.76 0.24 -9.96
C ASN A 4 -11.29 -0.11 -8.54
N THR A 5 -10.81 -1.32 -8.32
CA THR A 5 -10.30 -1.80 -7.03
C THR A 5 -8.93 -2.47 -7.20
N VAL A 6 -8.06 -2.29 -6.21
CA VAL A 6 -6.71 -2.86 -6.20
C VAL A 6 -6.76 -4.39 -6.12
N ASP A 7 -7.63 -4.95 -5.26
CA ASP A 7 -7.74 -6.41 -5.07
C ASP A 7 -8.11 -7.15 -6.36
N THR A 8 -9.01 -6.58 -7.17
CA THR A 8 -9.39 -7.18 -8.46
C THR A 8 -8.23 -7.15 -9.46
N LEU A 9 -7.46 -6.06 -9.49
CA LEU A 9 -6.27 -5.98 -10.35
C LEU A 9 -5.19 -6.99 -9.93
N ILE A 10 -4.98 -7.19 -8.63
CA ILE A 10 -4.07 -8.21 -8.10
C ILE A 10 -4.50 -9.60 -8.56
N TYR A 11 -5.78 -9.95 -8.33
CA TYR A 11 -6.31 -11.25 -8.73
C TYR A 11 -6.08 -11.53 -10.21
N LEU A 12 -6.41 -10.57 -11.08
CA LEU A 12 -6.24 -10.71 -12.52
C LEU A 12 -4.77 -10.84 -12.96
N ALA A 13 -3.87 -10.11 -12.31
CA ALA A 13 -2.43 -10.24 -12.54
C ALA A 13 -1.92 -11.63 -12.15
N GLU A 14 -2.37 -12.17 -11.00
CA GLU A 14 -2.03 -13.52 -10.56
C GLU A 14 -2.61 -14.60 -11.51
N GLN A 15 -3.73 -14.31 -12.19
CA GLN A 15 -4.31 -15.17 -13.24
C GLN A 15 -3.67 -14.99 -14.64
N GLY A 16 -2.58 -14.22 -14.75
CA GLY A 16 -1.86 -14.03 -16.01
C GLY A 16 -2.60 -13.18 -17.05
N GLN A 17 -3.57 -12.35 -16.63
CA GLN A 17 -4.38 -11.53 -17.53
C GLN A 17 -3.68 -10.23 -17.99
N GLY A 18 -2.39 -10.07 -17.70
CA GLY A 18 -1.57 -8.94 -18.14
C GLY A 18 -0.67 -8.38 -17.04
N ILE A 19 -0.28 -7.11 -17.21
CA ILE A 19 0.57 -6.35 -16.28
C ILE A 19 -0.29 -5.31 -15.57
N ALA A 20 -0.09 -5.13 -14.26
CA ALA A 20 -0.77 -4.12 -13.46
C ALA A 20 0.24 -3.23 -12.71
N CYS A 21 -0.03 -1.93 -12.65
CA CYS A 21 0.73 -0.99 -11.82
C CYS A 21 0.04 -0.90 -10.45
N LEU A 22 0.69 -1.45 -9.42
CA LEU A 22 0.10 -1.67 -8.10
C LEU A 22 1.04 -1.13 -7.01
N PRO A 23 0.49 -0.65 -5.89
CA PRO A 23 1.31 -0.31 -4.73
C PRO A 23 2.02 -1.54 -4.18
N ASP A 24 3.30 -1.38 -3.84
CA ASP A 24 4.17 -2.45 -3.36
C ASP A 24 3.61 -3.20 -2.15
N PHE A 25 3.07 -2.48 -1.16
CA PHE A 25 2.53 -3.04 0.07
C PHE A 25 1.36 -4.01 -0.19
N ALA A 26 0.60 -3.79 -1.26
CA ALA A 26 -0.55 -4.62 -1.61
C ALA A 26 -0.13 -5.95 -2.25
N VAL A 27 1.06 -6.00 -2.87
CA VAL A 27 1.57 -7.18 -3.60
C VAL A 27 2.73 -7.89 -2.91
N LYS A 28 3.21 -7.40 -1.75
CA LYS A 28 4.35 -7.99 -1.00
C LYS A 28 4.24 -9.51 -0.83
N GLN A 29 3.08 -10.02 -0.45
CA GLN A 29 2.88 -11.47 -0.25
C GLN A 29 2.85 -12.26 -1.56
N ALA A 30 2.31 -11.69 -2.62
CA ALA A 30 2.25 -12.31 -3.94
C ALA A 30 3.64 -12.40 -4.58
N LEU A 31 4.46 -11.36 -4.39
CA LEU A 31 5.88 -11.35 -4.79
C LEU A 31 6.69 -12.37 -3.98
N ALA A 32 6.55 -12.38 -2.64
CA ALA A 32 7.24 -13.33 -1.78
C ALA A 32 6.86 -14.80 -2.09
N GLY A 33 5.59 -15.02 -2.46
CA GLY A 33 5.08 -16.33 -2.88
C GLY A 33 5.32 -16.66 -4.36
N GLN A 34 6.09 -15.84 -5.11
CA GLN A 34 6.36 -16.01 -6.54
C GLN A 34 5.12 -16.14 -7.44
N ARG A 35 3.96 -15.67 -6.96
CA ARG A 35 2.72 -15.61 -7.77
C ARG A 35 2.71 -14.40 -8.70
N LEU A 36 3.47 -13.36 -8.33
CA LEU A 36 3.72 -12.19 -9.15
C LEU A 36 5.22 -11.97 -9.29
N GLN A 37 5.60 -11.29 -10.36
CA GLN A 37 6.97 -10.83 -10.60
C GLN A 37 6.95 -9.33 -10.91
N GLN A 38 7.87 -8.58 -10.30
CA GLN A 38 8.06 -7.18 -10.65
C GLN A 38 8.66 -7.06 -12.05
N VAL A 39 8.05 -6.20 -12.87
CA VAL A 39 8.53 -5.83 -14.21
C VAL A 39 8.66 -4.31 -14.28
N LEU A 40 9.50 -3.82 -15.19
CA LEU A 40 9.70 -2.38 -15.43
C LEU A 40 10.08 -1.58 -14.16
N GLY A 41 10.85 -2.18 -13.23
CA GLY A 41 11.23 -1.54 -11.97
C GLY A 41 11.90 -0.18 -12.14
N GLU A 42 12.83 -0.06 -13.09
CA GLU A 42 13.54 1.19 -13.42
C GLU A 42 12.63 2.30 -13.98
N HIS A 43 11.43 1.94 -14.43
CA HIS A 43 10.45 2.87 -15.01
C HIS A 43 9.27 3.15 -14.07
N SER A 44 9.26 2.55 -12.88
CA SER A 44 8.21 2.75 -11.88
C SER A 44 8.74 3.61 -10.74
N HIS A 45 8.18 4.81 -10.59
CA HIS A 45 8.54 5.71 -9.50
C HIS A 45 7.54 5.60 -8.35
N HIS A 46 8.04 5.34 -7.15
CA HIS A 46 7.24 5.45 -5.93
C HIS A 46 6.87 6.91 -5.68
N THR A 47 5.59 7.22 -5.85
CA THR A 47 5.06 8.60 -5.68
C THR A 47 3.95 8.69 -4.64
N GLY A 48 3.60 7.58 -3.97
CA GLY A 48 2.55 7.55 -2.95
C GLY A 48 3.04 8.00 -1.58
N SER A 49 2.37 8.99 -0.98
CA SER A 49 2.54 9.32 0.44
C SER A 49 1.30 8.93 1.22
N PHE A 50 1.49 8.17 2.30
CA PHE A 50 0.42 7.93 3.26
C PHE A 50 0.36 9.06 4.28
N LYS A 51 -0.87 9.53 4.55
CA LYS A 51 -1.11 10.60 5.51
C LYS A 51 -2.13 10.12 6.53
N ILE A 52 -1.82 10.33 7.80
CA ILE A 52 -2.77 10.13 8.90
C ILE A 52 -3.43 11.49 9.14
N LEU A 53 -4.77 11.53 9.15
CA LEU A 53 -5.55 12.74 9.34
C LEU A 53 -6.39 12.61 10.62
N TRP A 54 -6.45 13.69 11.40
CA TRP A 54 -7.30 13.79 12.58
C TRP A 54 -7.87 15.20 12.70
N PRO A 55 -9.03 15.39 13.36
CA PRO A 55 -9.61 16.71 13.57
C PRO A 55 -8.65 17.63 14.32
N SER A 56 -8.53 18.87 13.84
CA SER A 56 -7.80 19.90 14.58
C SER A 56 -8.56 20.19 15.88
N SER A 57 -7.95 19.83 17.01
CA SER A 57 -8.51 20.06 18.34
C SER A 57 -7.45 20.71 19.22
N LYS A 58 -7.88 21.58 20.15
CA LYS A 58 -6.96 22.24 21.09
C LYS A 58 -6.21 21.25 21.99
N HIS A 59 -6.81 20.08 22.25
CA HIS A 59 -6.24 19.05 23.11
C HIS A 59 -6.37 17.69 22.42
N LEU A 60 -5.24 17.14 21.96
CA LEU A 60 -5.19 15.79 21.43
C LEU A 60 -5.43 14.79 22.56
N ALA A 61 -6.45 13.95 22.43
CA ALA A 61 -6.71 12.92 23.43
C ALA A 61 -5.51 11.97 23.57
N PRO A 62 -5.07 11.61 24.80
CA PRO A 62 -3.89 10.75 24.99
C PRO A 62 -3.97 9.42 24.22
N ARG A 63 -5.16 8.82 24.12
CA ARG A 63 -5.40 7.59 23.35
C ARG A 63 -5.15 7.76 21.85
N LEU A 64 -5.53 8.91 21.28
CA LEU A 64 -5.26 9.24 19.88
C LEU A 64 -3.75 9.48 19.67
N ARG A 65 -3.08 10.11 20.64
CA ARG A 65 -1.62 10.30 20.57
C ARG A 65 -0.89 8.97 20.50
N VAL A 66 -1.18 8.05 21.43
CA VAL A 66 -0.58 6.71 21.44
C VAL A 66 -0.87 5.95 20.14
N PHE A 67 -2.06 6.10 19.56
CA PHE A 67 -2.39 5.50 18.28
C PHE A 67 -1.55 6.07 17.12
N ILE A 68 -1.39 7.40 17.07
CA ILE A 68 -0.54 8.06 16.06
C ILE A 68 0.92 7.61 16.19
N ASP A 69 1.45 7.58 17.43
CA ASP A 69 2.82 7.15 17.69
C ASP A 69 3.00 5.69 17.23
N LEU A 70 2.08 4.80 17.59
CA LEU A 70 2.10 3.39 17.16
C LEU A 70 2.08 3.23 15.63
N LEU A 71 1.19 3.94 14.93
CA LEU A 71 1.15 3.86 13.48
C LEU A 71 2.43 4.42 12.87
N SER A 72 2.96 5.52 13.39
CA SER A 72 4.19 6.13 12.86
C SER A 72 5.38 5.18 12.98
N GLU A 73 5.45 4.40 14.06
CA GLU A 73 6.50 3.40 14.29
C GLU A 73 6.32 2.10 13.47
N ARG A 74 5.08 1.72 13.14
CA ARG A 74 4.77 0.37 12.64
C ARG A 74 4.27 0.30 11.20
N LEU A 75 3.76 1.40 10.64
CA LEU A 75 3.06 1.35 9.34
C LEU A 75 4.03 1.22 8.15
N PHE A 76 5.20 1.84 8.24
CA PHE A 76 6.28 1.71 7.25
C PHE A 76 7.56 1.30 7.97
N PRO A 77 7.80 0.00 8.20
CA PRO A 77 9.09 -0.45 8.68
C PRO A 77 10.18 -0.05 7.67
N ALA A 78 11.32 0.41 8.18
CA ALA A 78 12.52 0.75 7.40
C ALA A 78 13.10 -0.47 6.68
#